data_AF-A0A0W0XX98-F1
#
_entry.id   AF-A0A0W0XX98-F1
#
_cell.length_a   1.000
_cell.length_b   1.000
_cell.length_c   1.000
_cell.angle_alpha   90.00
_cell.angle_beta   90.00
_cell.angle_gamma   90.00
#
_symmetry.space_group_name_H-M   'P 1'
#
loop_
_entity.id
_entity.type
_entity.pdbx_description
1 polymer ?
#
loop_
_entity_poly.entity_id
_entity_poly.type
_entity_poly.pdbx_seq_one_letter_code
_entity_poly.pdbx_strand_id
1 'polypeptide(L)'
;MLKTKLGLLPGRSCYRPKLKKEKGYTIFELMLAAGIVGVLAVIFIPSYFRYVTRVNMTTATADIKTVEMAIEKYYGENNQYPPDLATLGIALRDPWGNPYRYLNILNGGPAAKGMARKDKNLVPINSDYDLYSSGEDGASVSPLTAKASQDDVVRANNGAYIGPAADY
;
A
#
# COMPACT_ATOMS: atom_id res chain seq x y z
N MET A 1 -20.30 -98.46 6.27
CA MET A 1 -18.85 -98.21 6.33
C MET A 1 -18.49 -97.16 5.29
N LEU A 2 -18.03 -95.97 5.67
CA LEU A 2 -17.17 -95.09 4.86
C LEU A 2 -16.72 -93.91 5.74
N LYS A 3 -15.53 -94.04 6.33
CA LYS A 3 -14.80 -92.96 7.00
C LYS A 3 -14.08 -92.15 5.93
N THR A 4 -14.49 -90.91 5.68
CA THR A 4 -13.72 -89.96 4.86
C THR A 4 -12.67 -89.26 5.73
N LYS A 5 -11.40 -89.42 5.34
CA LYS A 5 -10.22 -88.80 5.97
C LYS A 5 -10.28 -87.28 5.83
N LEU A 6 -10.14 -86.60 6.97
CA LEU A 6 -9.90 -85.17 7.09
C LEU A 6 -8.43 -84.88 6.73
N GLY A 7 -8.18 -84.25 5.59
CA GLY A 7 -6.86 -83.74 5.21
C GLY A 7 -6.60 -82.38 5.83
N LEU A 8 -5.65 -82.29 6.75
CA LEU A 8 -5.22 -81.07 7.41
C LEU A 8 -4.36 -80.23 6.46
N LEU A 9 -4.81 -79.04 6.07
CA LEU A 9 -3.99 -78.10 5.28
C LEU A 9 -2.98 -77.39 6.19
N PRO A 10 -1.70 -77.21 5.78
CA PRO A 10 -0.71 -76.50 6.56
C PRO A 10 -1.08 -75.02 6.71
N GLY A 11 -1.08 -74.54 7.96
CA GLY A 11 -1.43 -73.17 8.32
C GLY A 11 -0.49 -72.16 7.67
N ARG A 12 -1.06 -71.26 6.87
CA ARG A 12 -0.32 -70.11 6.32
C ARG A 12 0.01 -69.15 7.46
N SER A 13 1.29 -68.92 7.71
CA SER A 13 1.75 -67.87 8.61
C SER A 13 1.40 -66.50 8.02
N CYS A 14 0.41 -65.83 8.61
CA CYS A 14 0.04 -64.46 8.25
C CYS A 14 1.09 -63.50 8.79
N TYR A 15 1.88 -62.89 7.91
CA TYR A 15 2.78 -61.80 8.28
C TYR A 15 1.96 -60.57 8.68
N ARG A 16 1.84 -60.29 9.98
CA ARG A 16 1.24 -59.06 10.51
C ARG A 16 2.28 -57.94 10.46
N PRO A 17 2.13 -56.92 9.59
CA PRO A 17 3.02 -55.77 9.64
C PRO A 17 2.83 -55.04 10.97
N LYS A 18 3.92 -54.70 11.65
CA LYS A 18 3.89 -53.85 12.84
C LYS A 18 3.51 -52.43 12.39
N LEU A 19 2.34 -51.95 12.80
CA LEU A 19 1.96 -50.54 12.68
C LEU A 19 3.05 -49.69 13.34
N LYS A 20 3.67 -48.78 12.57
CA LYS A 20 4.59 -47.79 13.13
C LYS A 20 3.76 -46.89 14.07
N LYS A 21 4.26 -46.65 15.28
CA LYS A 21 3.65 -45.67 16.18
C LYS A 21 3.93 -44.28 15.62
N GLU A 22 2.90 -43.64 15.07
CA GLU A 22 2.89 -42.20 14.79
C GLU A 22 3.10 -41.45 16.12
N LYS A 23 4.07 -40.53 16.18
CA LYS A 23 4.25 -39.67 17.35
C LYS A 23 3.32 -38.47 17.20
N GLY A 24 2.39 -38.30 18.15
CA GLY A 24 1.55 -37.10 18.24
C GLY A 24 2.28 -35.97 18.95
N TYR A 25 1.98 -34.72 18.57
CA TYR A 25 2.46 -33.53 19.27
C TYR A 25 1.79 -33.40 20.65
N THR A 26 2.54 -32.88 21.61
CA THR A 26 1.99 -32.56 22.93
C THR A 26 1.28 -31.20 22.91
N ILE A 27 0.28 -31.01 23.78
CA ILE A 27 -0.34 -29.68 23.96
C ILE A 27 0.71 -28.65 24.39
N PHE A 28 1.71 -29.07 25.18
CA PHE A 28 2.78 -28.20 25.64
C PHE A 28 3.67 -27.67 24.50
N GLU A 29 4.00 -28.49 23.49
CA GLU A 29 4.73 -28.04 22.30
C GLU A 29 3.95 -26.97 21.53
N LEU A 30 2.64 -27.15 21.39
CA LEU A 30 1.80 -26.15 20.73
C LEU A 30 1.73 -24.85 21.53
N MET A 31 1.66 -24.93 22.86
CA MET A 31 1.67 -23.74 23.73
C MET A 31 3.00 -22.98 23.64
N LEU A 32 4.13 -23.70 23.67
CA LEU A 32 5.45 -23.09 23.53
C LEU A 32 5.62 -22.45 22.14
N ALA A 33 5.23 -23.17 21.08
CA ALA A 33 5.29 -22.67 19.71
C ALA A 33 4.42 -21.41 19.52
N ALA A 34 3.18 -21.44 20.01
CA ALA A 34 2.29 -20.28 19.96
C ALA A 34 2.84 -19.09 20.79
N GLY A 35 3.49 -19.37 21.93
CA GLY A 35 4.16 -18.36 22.73
C GLY A 35 5.30 -17.67 21.97
N ILE A 36 6.15 -18.44 21.29
CA ILE A 36 7.24 -17.88 20.46
C ILE A 36 6.68 -17.04 19.32
N VAL A 37 5.67 -17.53 18.59
CA VAL A 37 5.03 -16.78 17.50
C VAL A 37 4.38 -15.49 18.03
N GLY A 38 3.74 -15.53 19.21
CA GLY A 38 3.15 -14.36 19.85
C GLY A 38 4.17 -13.27 20.13
N VAL A 39 5.33 -13.62 20.70
CA VAL A 39 6.42 -12.66 20.96
C VAL A 39 6.98 -12.08 19.66
N LEU A 40 7.19 -12.93 18.65
CA LEU A 40 7.69 -12.47 17.35
C LEU A 40 6.70 -11.51 16.66
N ALA A 41 5.40 -11.80 16.71
CA ALA A 41 4.36 -10.99 16.09
C ALA A 41 4.35 -9.54 16.62
N VAL A 42 4.54 -9.35 17.94
CA VAL A 42 4.57 -8.01 18.57
C VAL A 42 5.68 -7.14 17.99
N ILE A 43 6.85 -7.71 17.71
CA ILE A 43 7.98 -6.97 17.14
C ILE A 43 7.79 -6.79 15.62
N PHE A 44 7.27 -7.81 14.95
CA PHE A 44 7.19 -7.86 13.49
C PHE A 44 6.12 -6.94 12.90
N ILE A 45 4.89 -6.97 13.44
CA ILE A 45 3.72 -6.26 12.89
C ILE A 45 3.95 -4.75 12.71
N PRO A 46 4.39 -3.97 13.72
CA PRO A 46 4.59 -2.53 13.54
C PRO A 46 5.75 -2.20 12.59
N SER A 47 6.74 -3.09 12.48
CA SER A 47 7.83 -2.92 11.51
C SER A 47 7.32 -3.10 10.07
N TYR A 48 6.51 -4.14 9.84
CA TYR A 48 5.90 -4.43 8.55
C TYR A 48 5.03 -3.27 8.05
N PHE A 49 4.15 -2.72 8.89
CA PHE A 49 3.29 -1.60 8.48
C PHE A 49 4.10 -0.36 8.08
N ARG A 50 5.13 0.01 8.86
CA ARG A 50 6.01 1.14 8.49
C ARG A 50 6.73 0.92 7.16
N TYR A 51 7.12 -0.32 6.86
CA TYR A 51 7.72 -0.67 5.58
C TYR A 51 6.72 -0.48 4.42
N VAL A 52 5.50 -1.00 4.56
CA VAL A 52 4.44 -0.85 3.56
C VAL A 52 4.11 0.63 3.33
N THR A 53 3.94 1.42 4.39
CA THR A 53 3.69 2.87 4.27
C THR A 53 4.82 3.56 3.48
N ARG A 54 6.10 3.25 3.76
CA ARG A 54 7.22 3.83 3.02
C ARG A 54 7.21 3.44 1.54
N VAL A 55 6.90 2.18 1.24
CA VAL A 55 6.80 1.71 -0.15
C VAL A 55 5.67 2.45 -0.86
N ASN A 56 4.50 2.56 -0.24
CA ASN A 56 3.35 3.31 -0.78
C ASN A 56 3.70 4.78 -1.04
N MET A 57 4.34 5.47 -0.10
CA MET A 57 4.79 6.85 -0.29
C MET A 57 5.77 7.00 -1.47
N THR A 58 6.67 6.02 -1.65
CA THR A 58 7.63 6.00 -2.76
C THR A 58 6.94 5.78 -4.10
N THR A 59 5.98 4.85 -4.16
CA THR A 59 5.15 4.62 -5.35
C THR A 59 4.34 5.86 -5.70
N ALA A 60 3.66 6.48 -4.72
CA ALA A 60 2.90 7.69 -4.95
C ALA A 60 3.76 8.86 -5.46
N THR A 61 5.00 8.98 -4.96
CA THR A 61 5.99 9.95 -5.45
C THR A 61 6.35 9.71 -6.92
N ALA A 62 6.53 8.44 -7.33
CA ALA A 62 6.83 8.09 -8.72
C ALA A 62 5.63 8.33 -9.66
N ASP A 63 4.43 8.06 -9.17
CA ASP A 63 3.18 8.32 -9.89
C ASP A 63 2.98 9.82 -10.11
N ILE A 64 3.19 10.65 -9.09
CA ILE A 64 3.13 12.12 -9.21
C ILE A 64 4.11 12.63 -10.28
N LYS A 65 5.35 12.13 -10.30
CA LYS A 65 6.32 12.48 -11.36
C LYS A 65 5.83 12.10 -12.75
N THR A 66 5.17 10.96 -12.87
CA THR A 66 4.61 10.49 -14.14
C THR A 66 3.48 11.40 -14.62
N VAL A 67 2.60 11.81 -13.70
CA VAL A 67 1.50 12.74 -13.99
C VAL A 67 2.03 14.13 -14.32
N GLU A 68 3.04 14.62 -13.59
CA GLU A 68 3.73 15.89 -13.88
C GLU A 68 4.27 15.91 -15.31
N MET A 69 4.99 14.88 -15.74
CA MET A 69 5.50 14.81 -17.12
C MET A 69 4.39 14.92 -18.17
N ALA A 70 3.21 14.33 -17.91
CA ALA A 70 2.07 14.43 -18.81
C ALA A 70 1.47 15.85 -18.82
N ILE A 71 1.40 16.50 -17.65
CA ILE A 71 0.94 17.89 -17.52
C ILE A 71 1.90 18.84 -18.26
N GLU A 72 3.21 18.70 -18.07
CA GLU A 72 4.22 19.55 -18.73
C GLU A 72 4.21 19.34 -20.24
N LYS A 73 4.00 18.11 -20.72
CA LYS A 73 3.81 17.84 -22.14
C LYS A 73 2.60 18.60 -22.70
N TYR A 74 1.46 18.53 -22.00
CA TYR A 74 0.26 19.26 -22.41
C TYR A 74 0.49 20.77 -22.46
N TYR A 75 1.21 21.32 -21.47
CA TYR A 75 1.58 22.73 -21.43
C TYR A 75 2.45 23.12 -22.62
N GLY A 76 3.43 22.29 -22.99
CA GLY A 76 4.28 22.52 -24.17
C GLY A 76 3.51 22.58 -25.49
N GLU A 77 2.39 21.86 -25.60
CA GLU A 77 1.54 21.83 -26.80
C GLU A 77 0.49 22.96 -26.82
N ASN A 78 -0.07 23.33 -25.67
CA ASN A 78 -1.24 24.21 -25.57
C ASN A 78 -0.92 25.59 -24.96
N ASN A 79 0.29 25.82 -24.45
CA ASN A 79 0.71 26.99 -23.66
C ASN A 79 -0.19 27.29 -22.45
N GLN A 80 -0.90 26.27 -21.96
CA GLN A 80 -1.81 26.35 -20.82
C GLN A 80 -1.79 25.03 -20.08
N TYR A 81 -1.92 25.06 -18.76
CA TYR A 81 -2.07 23.84 -17.99
C TYR A 81 -3.47 23.24 -18.21
N PRO A 82 -3.62 21.91 -18.15
CA PRO A 82 -4.92 21.28 -18.34
C PRO A 82 -5.93 21.76 -17.29
N PRO A 83 -7.24 21.79 -17.59
CA PRO A 83 -8.25 22.15 -16.60
C PRO A 83 -8.40 21.06 -15.51
N ASP A 84 -8.20 19.80 -15.89
CA ASP A 84 -8.30 18.64 -15.00
C ASP A 84 -7.46 17.46 -15.51
N LEU A 85 -7.26 16.43 -14.67
CA LEU A 85 -6.51 15.21 -15.05
C LEU A 85 -7.27 14.34 -16.07
N ALA A 86 -8.59 14.47 -16.18
CA ALA A 86 -9.38 13.69 -17.11
C ALA A 86 -9.12 14.09 -18.57
N THR A 87 -8.77 15.36 -18.84
CA THR A 87 -8.31 15.80 -20.15
C THR A 87 -7.03 15.12 -20.62
N LEU A 88 -6.21 14.63 -19.69
CA LEU A 88 -5.00 13.84 -19.99
C LEU A 88 -5.28 12.34 -20.11
N GLY A 89 -6.53 11.91 -19.90
CA GLY A 89 -6.90 10.48 -19.84
C GLY A 89 -6.33 9.76 -18.61
N ILE A 90 -5.91 10.50 -17.58
CA ILE A 90 -5.30 9.93 -16.38
C ILE A 90 -6.39 9.59 -15.36
N ALA A 91 -6.55 8.29 -15.09
CA ALA A 91 -7.45 7.76 -14.06
C ALA A 91 -6.68 6.97 -12.98
N LEU A 92 -5.42 7.35 -12.75
CA LEU A 92 -4.54 6.69 -11.79
C LEU A 92 -5.06 6.86 -10.36
N ARG A 93 -4.89 5.80 -9.56
CA ARG A 93 -5.17 5.79 -8.13
C ARG A 93 -3.87 5.62 -7.38
N ASP A 94 -3.75 6.30 -6.26
CA ASP A 94 -2.62 6.14 -5.38
C ASP A 94 -2.63 4.74 -4.71
N PRO A 95 -1.55 4.35 -4.01
CA PRO A 95 -1.44 3.03 -3.39
C PRO A 95 -2.50 2.73 -2.32
N TRP A 96 -3.21 3.74 -1.83
CA TRP A 96 -4.30 3.60 -0.86
C TRP A 96 -5.69 3.58 -1.54
N GLY A 97 -5.74 3.72 -2.87
CA GLY A 97 -6.95 3.63 -3.68
C GLY A 97 -7.64 4.97 -3.92
N ASN A 98 -7.09 6.07 -3.40
CA ASN A 98 -7.61 7.42 -3.59
C ASN A 98 -7.17 7.97 -4.95
N PRO A 99 -8.00 8.78 -5.63
CA PRO A 99 -7.59 9.42 -6.88
C PRO A 99 -6.62 10.58 -6.59
N TYR A 100 -5.63 10.77 -7.46
CA TYR A 100 -4.76 11.94 -7.40
C TYR A 100 -5.54 13.24 -7.52
N ARG A 101 -5.14 14.24 -6.74
CA ARG A 101 -5.75 15.57 -6.70
C ARG A 101 -4.91 16.52 -7.54
N TYR A 102 -5.59 17.30 -8.36
CA TYR A 102 -4.99 18.31 -9.22
C TYR A 102 -5.77 19.60 -9.11
N LEU A 103 -5.05 20.72 -9.11
CA LEU A 103 -5.64 22.06 -9.13
C LEU A 103 -4.78 22.97 -10.00
N ASN A 104 -5.36 23.50 -11.09
CA ASN A 104 -4.72 24.50 -11.92
C ASN A 104 -4.75 25.88 -11.23
N ILE A 105 -3.61 26.36 -10.74
CA ILE A 105 -3.51 27.62 -9.98
C ILE A 105 -3.33 28.80 -10.93
N LEU A 106 -2.48 28.63 -11.95
CA LEU A 106 -2.12 29.70 -12.87
C LEU A 106 -3.29 30.15 -13.76
N ASN A 107 -4.02 29.20 -14.35
CA ASN A 107 -5.13 29.48 -15.26
C ASN A 107 -6.51 29.42 -14.57
N GLY A 108 -6.62 28.89 -13.34
CA GLY A 108 -7.88 28.71 -12.61
C GLY A 108 -8.46 29.96 -11.93
N GLY A 109 -7.77 31.10 -12.03
CA GLY A 109 -8.23 32.39 -11.47
C GLY A 109 -8.11 32.50 -9.93
N PRO A 110 -8.68 33.58 -9.33
CA PRO A 110 -8.49 33.87 -7.90
C PRO A 110 -9.01 32.80 -6.94
N ALA A 111 -10.09 32.10 -7.32
CA ALA A 111 -10.67 31.03 -6.50
C ALA A 111 -9.72 29.83 -6.39
N ALA A 112 -9.08 29.42 -7.49
CA ALA A 112 -8.09 28.34 -7.48
C ALA A 112 -6.89 28.69 -6.59
N LYS A 113 -6.39 29.93 -6.69
CA LYS A 113 -5.31 30.41 -5.81
C LYS A 113 -5.68 30.40 -4.32
N GLY A 114 -6.95 30.60 -3.98
CA GLY A 114 -7.45 30.50 -2.62
C GLY A 114 -7.45 29.07 -2.06
N MET A 115 -7.67 28.08 -2.94
CA MET A 115 -7.71 26.64 -2.63
C MET A 115 -6.33 25.97 -2.62
N ALA A 116 -5.32 26.63 -3.20
CA ALA A 116 -3.95 26.12 -3.28
C ALA A 116 -3.42 25.66 -1.92
N ARG A 117 -2.61 24.61 -1.93
CA ARG A 117 -1.93 24.09 -0.75
C ARG A 117 -0.91 25.10 -0.23
N LYS A 118 -0.78 25.18 1.08
CA LYS A 118 -0.04 26.24 1.77
C LYS A 118 0.99 25.69 2.73
N ASP A 119 2.11 26.39 2.83
CA ASP A 119 3.16 26.12 3.80
C ASP A 119 2.77 26.55 5.23
N LYS A 120 3.73 26.43 6.17
CA LYS A 120 3.59 26.87 7.56
C LYS A 120 3.28 28.36 7.74
N ASN A 121 3.62 29.18 6.75
CA ASN A 121 3.36 30.62 6.74
C ASN A 121 2.03 30.95 6.02
N LEU A 122 1.24 29.94 5.66
CA LEU A 122 -0.01 30.06 4.91
C LEU A 122 0.18 30.63 3.48
N VAL A 123 1.39 30.50 2.93
CA VAL A 123 1.74 30.90 1.57
C VAL A 123 1.56 29.71 0.63
N PRO A 124 0.96 29.89 -0.56
CA PRO A 124 0.88 28.82 -1.55
C PRO A 124 2.24 28.20 -1.86
N ILE A 125 2.32 26.87 -1.83
CA ILE A 125 3.57 26.12 -2.06
C ILE A 125 3.97 26.07 -3.54
N ASN A 126 2.99 26.25 -4.42
CA ASN A 126 3.14 26.25 -5.87
C ASN A 126 2.48 27.50 -6.46
N SER A 127 2.94 27.86 -7.65
CA SER A 127 2.44 29.00 -8.44
C SER A 127 1.79 28.57 -9.76
N ASP A 128 2.12 27.37 -10.23
CA ASP A 128 1.67 26.74 -11.48
C ASP A 128 0.38 25.92 -11.26
N TYR A 129 0.49 24.81 -10.53
CA TYR A 129 -0.59 23.90 -10.18
C TYR A 129 -0.23 23.08 -8.94
N ASP A 130 -1.25 22.60 -8.24
CA ASP A 130 -1.07 21.57 -7.22
C ASP A 130 -1.30 20.18 -7.81
N LEU A 131 -0.48 19.23 -7.37
CA LEU A 131 -0.61 17.82 -7.65
C LEU A 131 -0.20 17.03 -6.40
N TYR A 132 -1.10 16.19 -5.88
CA TYR A 132 -0.84 15.43 -4.66
C TYR A 132 -1.72 14.17 -4.54
N SER A 133 -1.30 13.25 -3.69
CA SER A 133 -2.11 12.14 -3.14
C SER A 133 -2.55 12.50 -1.73
N SER A 134 -3.79 12.14 -1.38
CA SER A 134 -4.39 12.40 -0.07
C SER A 134 -4.02 11.36 1.00
N GLY A 135 -2.92 10.64 0.81
CA GLY A 135 -2.40 9.70 1.80
C GLY A 135 -3.31 8.51 2.10
N GLU A 136 -3.11 7.93 3.29
CA GLU A 136 -3.76 6.71 3.75
C GLU A 136 -5.18 6.96 4.23
N ASP A 137 -5.43 8.11 4.88
CA ASP A 137 -6.73 8.44 5.43
C ASP A 137 -7.69 9.08 4.40
N GLY A 138 -7.16 9.55 3.27
CA GLY A 138 -7.90 10.21 2.21
C GLY A 138 -8.43 11.60 2.58
N ALA A 139 -8.16 12.06 3.80
CA ALA A 139 -8.46 13.39 4.27
C ALA A 139 -7.34 14.33 3.84
N SER A 140 -7.68 15.59 3.56
CA SER A 140 -6.67 16.56 3.16
C SER A 140 -7.20 17.97 3.28
N VAL A 141 -6.36 18.90 3.74
CA VAL A 141 -6.67 20.33 3.83
C VAL A 141 -5.52 21.18 3.30
N SER A 142 -5.82 22.42 2.86
CA SER A 142 -4.84 23.25 2.17
C SER A 142 -3.53 23.48 2.95
N PRO A 143 -3.53 23.81 4.26
CA PRO A 143 -2.29 23.97 5.00
C PRO A 143 -1.62 22.62 5.26
N LEU A 144 -0.35 22.47 4.84
CA LEU A 144 0.42 21.24 5.06
C LEU A 144 0.65 20.94 6.54
N THR A 145 0.68 21.97 7.40
CA THR A 145 0.87 21.84 8.85
C THR A 145 -0.30 21.19 9.57
N ALA A 146 -1.46 21.06 8.94
CA ALA A 146 -2.62 20.41 9.53
C ALA A 146 -2.41 18.89 9.61
N LYS A 147 -2.84 18.26 10.71
CA LYS A 147 -2.66 16.82 10.95
C LYS A 147 -3.22 15.95 9.81
N ALA A 148 -4.36 16.34 9.24
CA ALA A 148 -5.02 15.64 8.15
C ALA A 148 -4.32 15.79 6.79
N SER A 149 -3.18 16.48 6.73
CA SER A 149 -2.40 16.68 5.50
C SER A 149 -0.97 16.15 5.63
N GLN A 150 -0.62 15.54 6.77
CA GLN A 150 0.74 15.14 7.09
C GLN A 150 1.13 13.83 6.41
N ASP A 151 0.16 12.97 6.10
CA ASP A 151 0.35 11.72 5.35
C ASP A 151 0.16 11.90 3.84
N ASP A 152 -0.11 13.12 3.38
CA ASP A 152 -0.16 13.43 1.95
C ASP A 152 1.21 13.27 1.28
N VAL A 153 1.20 12.93 -0.01
CA VAL A 153 2.39 13.04 -0.87
C VAL A 153 2.16 14.17 -1.84
N VAL A 154 3.02 15.20 -1.80
CA VAL A 154 2.80 16.46 -2.49
C VAL A 154 3.93 16.78 -3.46
N ARG A 155 3.58 17.38 -4.59
CA ARG A 155 4.49 18.19 -5.40
C ARG A 155 4.53 19.60 -4.83
N ALA A 156 5.72 20.13 -4.56
CA ALA A 156 5.90 21.46 -3.98
C ALA A 156 7.07 22.22 -4.61
N ASN A 157 7.12 23.53 -4.37
CA ASN A 157 8.12 24.44 -4.92
C ASN A 157 8.22 24.33 -6.46
N ASN A 158 7.06 24.34 -7.13
CA ASN A 158 6.92 24.21 -8.59
C ASN A 158 7.70 22.99 -9.15
N GLY A 159 7.64 21.85 -8.46
CA GLY A 159 8.25 20.59 -8.91
C GLY A 159 9.66 20.32 -8.40
N ALA A 160 10.30 21.26 -7.70
CA ALA A 160 11.61 21.03 -7.09
C ALA A 160 11.56 20.01 -5.92
N TYR A 161 10.38 19.81 -5.33
CA TYR A 161 10.15 18.82 -4.28
C TYR A 161 8.96 17.92 -4.64
N ILE A 162 9.13 16.60 -4.48
CA ILE A 162 8.05 15.62 -4.53
C ILE A 162 8.31 14.59 -3.45
N GLY A 163 7.39 14.49 -2.49
CA GLY A 163 7.55 13.61 -1.33
C GLY A 163 6.49 13.82 -0.26
N PRO A 164 6.67 13.22 0.93
CA PRO A 164 5.73 13.34 2.04
C PRO A 164 5.56 14.79 2.50
N ALA A 165 4.32 15.24 2.68
CA ALA A 165 4.01 16.59 3.14
C ALA A 165 4.60 16.91 4.53
N ALA A 166 4.77 15.91 5.38
CA ALA A 166 5.43 16.05 6.68
C ALA A 166 6.91 16.45 6.59
N ASP A 167 7.57 16.15 5.48
CA ASP A 167 9.01 16.39 5.28
C ASP A 167 9.30 17.71 4.52
N TYR A 168 8.26 18.49 4.18
CA TYR A 168 8.35 19.77 3.45
C TYR A 168 8.21 20.98 4.38
#